data_AF-A0A924GRJ1-F1
#
_entry.id   AF-A0A924GRJ1-F1
#
_cell.length_a   1.000
_cell.length_b   1.000
_cell.length_c   1.000
_cell.angle_alpha   90.00
_cell.angle_beta   90.00
_cell.angle_gamma   90.00
#
_symmetry.space_group_name_H-M   'P 1'
#
loop_
_entity.id
_entity.type
_entity.pdbx_description
1 polymer ?
#
loop_
_entity_poly.entity_id
_entity_poly.type
_entity_poly.pdbx_seq_one_letter_code
_entity_poly.pdbx_strand_id
1 'polypeptide(L)'
;KFRWQQVMGNYLQTRDNLKGVVLLCDPRLGLTELDEILLDVIRPRVEQGLKFLVLLTKSDKLNKTEAAKALSIVRLQAGGGDVKLFSALKRQGVEEVAQHLWQWAHPPVKPEKPVKATIAAPPEEDSSGA
;
A
#
# COMPACT_ATOMS: atom_id res chain seq x y z
N LYS A 1 9.76 -12.31 -20.22
CA LYS A 1 8.55 -11.59 -19.70
C LYS A 1 7.99 -12.28 -18.45
N PHE A 2 7.70 -13.57 -18.46
CA PHE A 2 7.15 -14.29 -17.29
C PHE A 2 7.92 -14.14 -15.97
N ARG A 3 9.26 -14.18 -16.01
CA ARG A 3 10.08 -14.17 -14.78
C ARG A 3 9.91 -12.91 -13.94
N TRP A 4 9.75 -11.72 -14.56
CA TRP A 4 9.54 -10.48 -13.81
C TRP A 4 8.15 -10.42 -13.18
N GLN A 5 7.13 -10.96 -13.88
CA GLN A 5 5.75 -11.02 -13.39
C GLN A 5 5.66 -11.94 -12.17
N GLN A 6 6.29 -13.11 -12.21
CA GLN A 6 6.35 -14.02 -11.05
C GLN A 6 7.10 -13.41 -9.86
N VAL A 7 8.23 -12.74 -10.11
CA VAL A 7 8.99 -12.07 -9.04
C VAL A 7 8.17 -10.96 -8.39
N MET A 8 7.47 -10.14 -9.19
CA MET A 8 6.58 -9.09 -8.68
C MET A 8 5.39 -9.68 -7.91
N GLY A 9 4.75 -10.72 -8.44
CA GLY A 9 3.65 -11.40 -7.75
C GLY A 9 4.07 -11.95 -6.38
N ASN A 10 5.22 -12.63 -6.32
CA ASN A 10 5.76 -13.12 -5.05
C ASN A 10 6.11 -11.99 -4.08
N TYR A 11 6.68 -10.88 -4.58
CA TYR A 11 7.02 -9.73 -3.74
C TYR A 11 5.77 -9.12 -3.09
N LEU A 12 4.71 -8.90 -3.87
CA LEU A 12 3.46 -8.32 -3.38
C LEU A 12 2.76 -9.21 -2.34
N GLN A 13 2.87 -10.54 -2.50
CA GLN A 13 2.23 -11.49 -1.60
C GLN A 13 3.03 -11.75 -0.31
N THR A 14 4.36 -11.86 -0.39
CA THR A 14 5.16 -12.43 0.72
C THR A 14 5.92 -11.40 1.55
N ARG A 15 5.98 -10.14 1.13
CA ARG A 15 6.80 -9.13 1.83
C ARG A 15 6.11 -8.58 3.08
N ASP A 16 6.58 -8.96 4.27
CA ASP A 16 6.02 -8.52 5.57
C ASP A 16 6.13 -7.01 5.81
N ASN A 17 7.22 -6.39 5.35
CA ASN A 17 7.45 -4.95 5.52
C ASN A 17 6.67 -4.09 4.53
N LEU A 18 5.90 -4.69 3.60
CA LEU A 18 5.08 -3.95 2.65
C LEU A 18 3.90 -3.31 3.39
N LYS A 19 3.89 -1.97 3.47
CA LYS A 19 2.86 -1.20 4.19
C LYS A 19 1.69 -0.76 3.31
N GLY A 20 1.92 -0.66 2.00
CA GLY A 20 0.87 -0.36 1.05
C GLY A 20 1.36 -0.43 -0.39
N VAL A 21 0.39 -0.44 -1.31
CA VAL A 21 0.62 -0.51 -2.76
C VAL A 21 -0.18 0.58 -3.45
N VAL A 22 0.46 1.26 -4.41
CA VAL A 22 -0.17 2.23 -5.28
C VAL A 22 -0.12 1.70 -6.71
N LEU A 23 -1.28 1.42 -7.30
CA LEU A 23 -1.41 0.96 -8.68
C LEU A 23 -1.73 2.15 -9.59
N LEU A 24 -0.94 2.35 -10.65
CA LEU A 24 -1.13 3.45 -11.59
C LEU A 24 -1.75 2.90 -12.88
N CYS A 25 -2.96 3.35 -13.21
CA CYS A 25 -3.67 2.95 -14.43
C CYS A 25 -3.92 4.18 -15.32
N ASP A 26 -3.88 4.02 -16.65
CA ASP A 26 -4.32 5.05 -17.60
C ASP A 26 -5.79 4.78 -17.96
N PRO A 27 -6.76 5.54 -17.44
CA PRO A 27 -8.19 5.24 -17.53
C PRO A 27 -8.72 5.31 -18.97
N ARG A 28 -7.96 5.86 -19.92
CA ARG A 28 -8.32 5.86 -21.35
C ARG A 28 -8.26 4.49 -21.98
N LEU A 29 -7.46 3.58 -21.42
CA LEU A 29 -7.30 2.21 -21.90
C LEU A 29 -8.20 1.24 -21.14
N GLY A 30 -8.89 1.71 -20.10
CA GLY A 30 -9.52 0.84 -19.09
C GLY A 30 -8.48 0.13 -18.22
N LEU A 31 -8.94 -0.83 -17.41
CA LEU A 31 -8.03 -1.78 -16.77
C LEU A 31 -7.53 -2.75 -17.82
N THR A 32 -6.20 -2.86 -17.93
CA THR A 32 -5.60 -3.84 -18.81
C THR A 32 -5.60 -5.22 -18.15
N GLU A 33 -5.40 -6.28 -18.94
CA GLU A 33 -5.25 -7.64 -18.41
C GLU A 33 -4.17 -7.74 -17.32
N LEU A 34 -3.08 -6.96 -17.44
CA LEU A 34 -2.05 -6.91 -16.41
C LEU A 34 -2.52 -6.22 -15.12
N ASP A 35 -3.35 -5.18 -15.23
CA ASP A 35 -3.93 -4.52 -14.07
C ASP A 35 -4.88 -5.47 -13.33
N GLU A 36 -5.72 -6.20 -14.07
CA GLU A 36 -6.64 -7.20 -13.51
C GLU A 36 -5.88 -8.32 -12.79
N ILE A 37 -4.81 -8.86 -13.39
CA ILE A 37 -3.94 -9.84 -12.75
C ILE A 37 -3.32 -9.28 -11.46
N LEU A 38 -2.86 -8.03 -11.46
CA LEU A 38 -2.28 -7.40 -10.28
C LEU A 38 -3.33 -7.18 -9.17
N LEU A 39 -4.55 -6.81 -9.54
CA LEU A 39 -5.67 -6.69 -8.60
C LEU A 39 -5.97 -8.03 -7.93
N ASP A 40 -6.03 -9.11 -8.70
CA ASP A 40 -6.29 -10.45 -8.14
C ASP A 40 -5.15 -10.93 -7.24
N VAL A 41 -3.91 -10.64 -7.61
CA VAL A 41 -2.73 -10.97 -6.79
C VAL A 41 -2.71 -10.19 -5.47
N ILE A 42 -3.12 -8.91 -5.47
CA ILE A 42 -3.06 -8.07 -4.27
C ILE A 42 -4.29 -8.23 -3.36
N ARG A 43 -5.45 -8.63 -3.90
CA ARG A 43 -6.73 -8.71 -3.19
C ARG A 43 -6.65 -9.42 -1.83
N PRO A 44 -6.02 -10.61 -1.67
CA PRO A 44 -5.91 -11.26 -0.37
C PRO A 44 -5.15 -10.42 0.67
N ARG A 45 -4.14 -9.66 0.23
CA ARG A 45 -3.36 -8.78 1.11
C ARG A 45 -4.16 -7.55 1.52
N VAL A 46 -4.97 -7.00 0.62
CA VAL A 46 -5.88 -5.88 0.92
C VAL A 46 -6.91 -6.31 1.96
N GLU A 47 -7.48 -7.51 1.82
CA GLU A 47 -8.39 -8.10 2.81
C GLU A 47 -7.73 -8.32 4.19
N GLN A 48 -6.42 -8.62 4.21
CA GLN A 48 -5.61 -8.70 5.43
C GLN A 48 -5.21 -7.33 6.01
N GLY A 49 -5.68 -6.22 5.41
CA GLY A 49 -5.44 -4.86 5.90
C GLY A 49 -4.27 -4.13 5.24
N LEU A 50 -3.71 -4.65 4.14
CA LEU A 50 -2.72 -3.91 3.35
C LEU A 50 -3.37 -2.67 2.74
N LYS A 51 -2.71 -1.51 2.89
CA LYS A 51 -3.19 -0.25 2.33
C LYS A 51 -3.08 -0.28 0.80
N PHE A 52 -4.16 0.03 0.10
CA PHE A 52 -4.20 -0.04 -1.35
C PHE A 52 -4.84 1.19 -1.96
N LEU A 53 -4.22 1.73 -3.00
CA LEU A 53 -4.67 2.92 -3.72
C LEU A 53 -4.47 2.74 -5.21
N VAL A 54 -5.52 2.96 -6.00
CA VAL A 54 -5.45 3.02 -7.45
C VAL A 54 -5.50 4.47 -7.92
N LEU A 55 -4.52 4.87 -8.72
CA LEU A 55 -4.44 6.19 -9.33
C LEU A 55 -4.78 6.10 -10.81
N LEU A 56 -5.87 6.73 -11.20
CA LEU A 56 -6.27 6.91 -12.59
C LEU A 56 -5.49 8.10 -13.17
N THR A 57 -4.29 7.80 -13.67
CA THR A 57 -3.34 8.76 -14.20
C THR A 57 -3.83 9.47 -15.47
N LYS A 58 -3.27 10.63 -15.80
CA LYS A 58 -3.65 11.43 -16.98
C LYS A 58 -5.15 11.76 -17.04
N SER A 59 -5.78 11.94 -15.87
CA SER A 59 -7.20 12.30 -15.76
C SER A 59 -7.55 13.59 -16.52
N ASP A 60 -6.57 14.46 -16.81
CA ASP A 60 -6.72 15.65 -17.65
C ASP A 60 -7.13 15.36 -19.10
N LYS A 61 -7.02 14.11 -19.54
CA LYS A 61 -7.43 13.67 -20.87
C LYS A 61 -8.87 13.17 -20.93
N LEU A 62 -9.57 13.12 -19.80
CA LEU A 62 -10.95 12.70 -19.72
C LEU A 62 -11.86 13.91 -19.49
N ASN A 63 -13.06 13.86 -20.07
CA ASN A 63 -14.14 14.74 -19.65
C ASN A 63 -14.74 14.28 -18.31
N LYS A 64 -15.61 15.11 -17.72
CA LYS A 64 -16.20 14.85 -16.40
C LYS A 64 -16.98 13.52 -16.34
N THR A 65 -17.73 13.20 -17.39
CA THR A 65 -18.55 11.98 -17.47
C THR A 65 -17.67 10.74 -17.61
N GLU A 66 -16.65 10.80 -18.46
CA GLU A 66 -15.67 9.72 -18.63
C GLU A 66 -14.90 9.46 -17.33
N ALA A 67 -14.46 10.52 -16.65
CA ALA A 67 -13.74 10.41 -15.39
C ALA A 67 -14.60 9.78 -14.29
N ALA A 68 -15.88 10.19 -14.18
CA ALA A 68 -16.83 9.60 -13.24
C ALA A 68 -17.10 8.11 -13.55
N LYS A 69 -17.26 7.77 -14.83
CA LYS A 69 -17.44 6.39 -15.28
C LYS A 69 -16.21 5.53 -14.96
N ALA A 70 -15.01 5.99 -15.28
CA ALA A 70 -13.76 5.28 -15.00
C ALA A 70 -13.56 5.05 -13.50
N LEU A 71 -13.81 6.07 -12.66
CA LEU A 71 -13.79 5.93 -11.21
C LEU A 71 -14.75 4.86 -10.71
N SER A 72 -15.99 4.85 -11.20
CA SER A 72 -17.02 3.88 -10.79
C SER A 72 -16.61 2.46 -11.16
N ILE A 73 -16.18 2.24 -12.40
CA ILE A 73 -15.75 0.93 -12.91
C ILE A 73 -14.58 0.39 -12.08
N VAL A 74 -13.54 1.20 -11.89
CA VAL A 74 -12.33 0.74 -11.19
C VAL A 74 -12.60 0.52 -9.69
N ARG A 75 -13.48 1.31 -9.06
CA ARG A 75 -13.90 1.06 -7.67
C ARG A 75 -14.59 -0.30 -7.50
N LEU A 76 -15.42 -0.69 -8.46
CA LEU A 76 -16.08 -2.00 -8.44
C LEU A 76 -15.07 -3.14 -8.67
N GLN A 77 -14.15 -2.99 -9.62
CA GLN A 77 -13.18 -4.03 -9.98
C GLN A 77 -12.07 -4.21 -8.93
N ALA A 78 -11.58 -3.12 -8.35
CA ALA A 78 -10.52 -3.14 -7.34
C ALA A 78 -10.90 -3.95 -6.09
N GLY A 79 -12.20 -3.98 -5.75
CA GLY A 79 -12.73 -4.79 -4.64
C GLY A 79 -12.15 -4.44 -3.25
N GLY A 80 -11.57 -3.25 -3.11
CA GLY A 80 -10.95 -2.78 -1.89
C GLY A 80 -10.01 -1.59 -2.16
N GLY A 81 -9.62 -0.89 -1.09
CA GLY A 81 -8.75 0.28 -1.19
C GLY A 81 -9.42 1.54 -1.75
N ASP A 82 -8.61 2.57 -1.96
CA ASP A 82 -9.04 3.86 -2.52
C ASP A 82 -8.81 3.92 -4.03
N VAL A 83 -9.65 4.67 -4.75
CA VAL A 83 -9.44 4.97 -6.18
C VAL A 83 -9.57 6.48 -6.39
N LYS A 84 -8.54 7.10 -6.97
CA LYS A 84 -8.47 8.55 -7.16
C LYS A 84 -8.07 8.92 -8.59
N LEU A 85 -8.64 10.02 -9.09
CA LEU A 85 -8.17 10.65 -10.33
C LEU A 85 -6.85 11.36 -10.07
N PHE A 86 -5.91 11.24 -11.00
CA PHE A 86 -4.59 11.83 -10.87
C PHE A 86 -4.11 12.41 -12.20
N SER A 87 -3.64 13.65 -12.18
CA SER A 87 -2.95 14.26 -13.33
C SER A 87 -1.67 14.93 -12.86
N ALA A 88 -0.52 14.36 -13.24
CA ALA A 88 0.77 15.02 -13.03
C ALA A 88 0.83 16.37 -13.75
N LEU A 89 0.28 16.45 -14.97
CA LEU A 89 0.31 17.65 -15.80
C LEU A 89 -0.53 18.80 -15.21
N LYS A 90 -1.72 18.49 -14.68
CA LYS A 90 -2.60 19.48 -14.04
C LYS A 90 -2.39 19.58 -12.52
N ARG A 91 -1.43 18.81 -11.99
CA ARG A 91 -1.19 18.63 -10.54
C ARG A 91 -2.44 18.21 -9.75
N GLN A 92 -3.41 17.59 -10.42
CA GLN A 92 -4.65 17.11 -9.79
C GLN A 92 -4.34 15.88 -8.93
N GLY A 93 -4.77 15.90 -7.67
CA GLY A 93 -4.62 14.79 -6.72
C GLY A 93 -3.23 14.66 -6.10
N VAL A 94 -2.26 15.51 -6.47
CA VAL A 94 -0.87 15.41 -5.98
C VAL A 94 -0.79 15.59 -4.46
N GLU A 95 -1.40 16.65 -3.93
CA GLU A 95 -1.35 16.95 -2.49
C GLU A 95 -2.10 15.90 -1.66
N GLU A 96 -3.30 15.53 -2.10
CA GLU A 96 -4.12 14.51 -1.45
C GLU A 96 -3.42 13.15 -1.40
N VAL A 97 -2.79 12.73 -2.50
CA VAL A 97 -2.02 11.48 -2.56
C VAL A 97 -0.77 11.57 -1.69
N ALA A 98 -0.04 12.70 -1.73
CA ALA A 98 1.13 12.89 -0.88
C ALA A 98 0.77 12.79 0.60
N GLN A 99 -0.35 13.39 1.02
CA GLN A 99 -0.83 13.30 2.40
C GLN A 99 -1.23 11.86 2.78
N HIS A 100 -1.94 11.14 1.90
CA HIS A 100 -2.26 9.72 2.13
C HIS A 100 -0.99 8.89 2.32
N LEU A 101 -0.01 9.02 1.42
CA LEU A 101 1.24 8.27 1.50
C LEU A 101 2.07 8.64 2.73
N TRP A 102 2.06 9.93 3.11
CA TRP A 102 2.73 10.39 4.33
C TRP A 102 2.15 9.72 5.58
N GLN A 103 0.82 9.68 5.70
CA GLN A 103 0.13 8.98 6.80
C GLN A 103 0.41 7.47 6.80
N TRP A 104 0.61 6.88 5.62
CA TRP A 104 0.94 5.48 5.51
C TRP A 104 2.33 5.16 6.05
N ALA A 105 3.29 6.06 5.79
CA ALA A 105 4.68 5.94 6.23
C ALA A 105 4.90 6.38 7.69
N HIS A 106 4.04 7.24 8.25
CA HIS A 106 4.13 7.77 9.61
C HIS A 106 2.91 7.39 10.45
N PRO A 107 2.73 6.10 10.79
CA PRO A 107 1.67 5.70 11.69
C PRO A 107 1.85 6.41 13.05
N PRO A 108 0.77 6.81 13.73
CA PRO A 108 0.87 7.44 15.04
C PRO A 108 1.58 6.49 16.00
N VAL A 109 2.68 6.96 16.60
CA VAL A 109 3.40 6.22 17.64
C VAL A 109 2.45 6.08 18.83
N LYS A 110 2.02 4.85 19.14
CA LYS A 110 1.35 4.58 20.42
C LYS A 110 2.37 4.91 21.52
N PRO A 111 2.04 5.73 22.54
CA PRO A 111 2.93 5.92 23.67
C PRO A 111 3.14 4.55 24.32
N GLU A 112 4.39 4.05 24.30
CA GLU A 112 4.76 2.82 24.98
C GLU A 112 4.54 3.03 26.48
N LYS A 113 3.79 2.10 27.12
CA LYS A 113 3.82 2.01 28.57
C LYS A 113 5.26 1.66 28.97
N PRO A 114 5.85 2.35 29.96
CA PRO A 114 7.22 2.06 30.38
C PRO A 114 7.32 0.59 30.80
N VAL A 115 8.15 -0.16 30.08
CA VAL A 115 8.53 -1.52 30.45
C VAL A 115 9.30 -1.39 31.77
N LYS A 116 8.74 -1.90 32.87
CA LYS A 116 9.48 -2.05 34.12
C LYS A 116 10.71 -2.89 33.83
N ALA A 117 11.89 -2.29 33.94
CA ALA A 117 13.15 -3.01 33.92
C ALA A 117 13.17 -3.97 35.12
N THR A 118 13.05 -5.27 34.85
CA THR A 118 13.42 -6.31 35.81
C THR A 118 14.94 -6.29 35.88
N ILE A 119 15.47 -5.67 36.93
CA ILE A 119 16.89 -5.75 37.27
C ILE A 119 17.13 -7.18 37.77
N ALA A 120 17.76 -8.02 36.95
CA ALA A 120 18.28 -9.29 37.41
C ALA A 120 19.48 -9.02 38.32
N ALA A 121 19.43 -9.50 39.56
CA ALA A 121 20.54 -9.44 40.51
C ALA A 121 21.75 -10.23 39.96
N PRO A 122 22.98 -9.78 40.20
CA PRO A 122 24.18 -10.51 39.78
C PRO A 122 24.31 -11.83 40.58
N PRO A 123 24.90 -12.89 39.98
CA PRO A 123 25.13 -14.15 40.67
C PRO A 123 26.20 -13.99 41.76
N GLU A 124 25.96 -14.61 42.91
CA GLU A 124 26.92 -14.70 44.03
C GLU A 124 28.17 -15.46 43.57
N GLU A 125 29.35 -14.86 43.78
CA GLU A 125 30.65 -15.53 43.62
C GLU A 125 30.82 -16.54 44.76
N ASP A 126 30.84 -17.82 44.39
CA ASP A 126 31.08 -18.93 45.31
C ASP A 126 32.55 -18.90 45.77
N SER A 127 32.77 -18.48 47.02
CA SER A 127 34.08 -18.59 47.67
C SER A 127 34.27 -20.03 48.14
N SER A 128 35.05 -20.83 47.41
CA SER A 128 35.62 -22.06 47.95
C SER A 128 37.14 -21.92 48.04
N GLY A 129 37.60 -21.43 49.19
CA GLY A 129 38.95 -21.69 49.67
C GLY A 129 38.96 -23.00 50.46
N ALA A 130 39.83 -23.93 50.08
CA ALA A 130 40.58 -24.87 50.91
C ALA A 130 41.38 -25.81 50.00
#